data_AF-A0A2W2C329-F1
#
_entry.id   AF-A0A2W2C329-F1
#
_cell.length_a   1.000
_cell.length_b   1.000
_cell.length_c   1.000
_cell.angle_alpha   90.00
_cell.angle_beta   90.00
_cell.angle_gamma   90.00
#
_symmetry.space_group_name_H-M   'P 1'
#
loop_
_entity.id
_entity.type
_entity.pdbx_description
1 polymer ?
#
loop_
_entity_poly.entity_id
_entity_poly.type
_entity_poly.pdbx_seq_one_letter_code
_entity_poly.pdbx_strand_id
1 'polypeptide(L)'
;PTTGPVPPTATGLPGAGAPTSTTGPATVAVPCRSGPSGQRVIDVVRRAKVLPADVRIRVATGPLCADDWHYTALDVTGHEQLQVVTRGQPAAPRLVTAGTDVCTVEVRAAGPPAVRALACDGGPVGVPGA
;
A
#
# COMPACT_ATOMS: atom_id res chain seq x y z
N PRO A 1 8.63 -57.95 -23.32
CA PRO A 1 9.68 -56.94 -23.03
C PRO A 1 9.45 -55.74 -23.96
N THR A 2 9.04 -54.60 -23.40
CA THR A 2 8.58 -53.45 -24.21
C THR A 2 9.44 -52.24 -23.86
N THR A 3 10.22 -51.77 -24.83
CA THR A 3 11.07 -50.59 -24.74
C THR A 3 10.24 -49.36 -25.10
N GLY A 4 10.07 -48.43 -24.16
CA GLY A 4 9.41 -47.13 -24.37
C GLY A 4 10.42 -45.96 -24.37
N PRO A 5 10.17 -44.85 -25.10
CA PRO A 5 11.13 -43.76 -25.27
C PRO A 5 11.27 -42.86 -24.03
N VAL A 6 12.50 -42.38 -23.79
CA VAL A 6 12.88 -41.44 -22.72
C VAL A 6 12.56 -39.99 -23.14
N PRO A 7 11.87 -39.17 -22.32
CA PRO A 7 11.70 -37.74 -22.58
C PRO A 7 12.94 -36.90 -22.21
N PRO A 8 13.17 -35.75 -22.88
CA PRO A 8 14.41 -35.01 -22.79
C PRO A 8 14.57 -34.21 -21.49
N THR A 9 15.81 -34.15 -21.02
CA THR A 9 16.28 -33.31 -19.92
C THR A 9 16.14 -31.83 -20.28
N ALA A 10 15.28 -31.10 -19.57
CA ALA A 10 15.20 -29.65 -19.69
C ALA A 10 16.31 -29.00 -18.85
N THR A 11 17.38 -28.57 -19.51
CA THR A 11 18.34 -27.60 -18.96
C THR A 11 17.68 -26.23 -18.98
N GLY A 12 17.15 -25.79 -17.84
CA GLY A 12 16.57 -24.46 -17.62
C GLY A 12 17.37 -23.68 -16.57
N LEU A 13 17.72 -22.45 -16.94
CA LEU A 13 18.52 -21.41 -16.28
C LEU A 13 18.42 -21.30 -14.74
N PRO A 14 19.43 -20.71 -14.05
CA PRO A 14 19.31 -20.38 -12.62
C PRO A 14 18.11 -19.46 -12.44
N GLY A 15 17.03 -20.03 -11.88
CA GLY A 15 15.81 -19.31 -11.58
C GLY A 15 16.16 -18.12 -10.70
N ALA A 16 15.96 -16.93 -11.24
CA ALA A 16 15.93 -15.70 -10.47
C ALA A 16 15.04 -15.97 -9.24
N GLY A 17 15.63 -15.87 -8.05
CA GLY A 17 14.92 -16.10 -6.80
C GLY A 17 13.63 -15.30 -6.81
N ALA A 18 12.50 -15.99 -6.77
CA ALA A 18 11.26 -15.35 -6.37
C ALA A 18 11.53 -14.65 -5.04
N PRO A 19 11.19 -13.37 -4.86
CA PRO A 19 11.28 -12.77 -3.55
C PRO A 19 10.40 -13.63 -2.64
N THR A 20 11.03 -14.33 -1.70
CA THR A 20 10.36 -14.92 -0.56
C THR A 20 9.77 -13.75 0.21
N SER A 21 8.54 -13.36 -0.13
CA SER A 21 7.70 -12.55 0.74
C SER A 21 7.57 -13.36 2.02
N THR A 22 8.33 -12.96 3.05
CA THR A 22 8.23 -13.51 4.40
C THR A 22 6.77 -13.46 4.80
N THR A 23 6.10 -14.61 4.68
CA THR A 23 4.68 -14.78 4.97
C THR A 23 4.57 -14.94 6.47
N GLY A 24 4.59 -13.81 7.16
CA GLY A 24 4.11 -13.64 8.53
C GLY A 24 3.29 -12.35 8.54
N PRO A 25 2.23 -12.25 9.37
CA PRO A 25 1.47 -11.01 9.46
C PRO A 25 2.45 -9.92 9.89
N ALA A 26 2.81 -9.03 8.97
CA ALA A 26 3.60 -7.87 9.33
C ALA A 26 2.76 -7.05 10.30
N THR A 27 3.16 -7.04 11.58
CA THR A 27 2.54 -6.19 12.61
C THR A 27 2.89 -4.71 12.38
N VAL A 28 3.87 -4.43 11.52
CA VAL A 28 4.39 -3.08 11.25
C VAL A 28 4.49 -2.87 9.75
N ALA A 29 3.94 -1.75 9.25
CA ALA A 29 4.14 -1.33 7.87
C ALA A 29 5.54 -0.72 7.74
N VAL A 30 6.32 -1.17 6.77
CA VAL A 30 7.70 -0.72 6.56
C VAL A 30 7.79 0.21 5.36
N PRO A 31 8.77 1.13 5.30
CA PRO A 31 9.02 1.92 4.10
C PRO A 31 9.15 1.02 2.88
N CYS A 32 8.38 1.33 1.85
CA CYS A 32 8.38 0.59 0.60
C CYS A 32 9.77 0.61 -0.06
N ARG A 33 10.49 -0.52 -0.10
CA ARG A 33 11.75 -0.63 -0.87
C ARG A 33 11.53 -0.57 -2.38
N SER A 34 10.42 -1.12 -2.86
CA SER A 34 10.04 -1.19 -4.27
C SER A 34 8.55 -0.91 -4.47
N GLY A 35 8.01 0.03 -3.71
CA GLY A 35 6.58 0.40 -3.73
C GLY A 35 6.30 1.67 -4.53
N PRO A 36 5.03 2.14 -4.55
CA PRO A 36 4.68 3.35 -5.26
C PRO A 36 5.48 4.52 -4.72
N SER A 37 5.82 5.50 -5.56
CA SER A 37 6.44 6.73 -5.07
C SER A 37 5.40 7.63 -4.40
N GLY A 38 5.84 8.48 -3.47
CA GLY A 38 4.96 9.47 -2.85
C GLY A 38 4.27 10.40 -3.87
N GLN A 39 4.99 10.81 -4.92
CA GLN A 39 4.40 11.56 -6.04
C GLN A 39 3.32 10.76 -6.77
N ARG A 40 3.53 9.46 -6.97
CA ARG A 40 2.52 8.59 -7.61
C ARG A 40 1.24 8.51 -6.78
N VAL A 41 1.37 8.45 -5.46
CA VAL A 41 0.21 8.48 -4.55
C VAL A 41 -0.51 9.82 -4.65
N ILE A 42 0.22 10.95 -4.65
CA ILE A 42 -0.36 12.29 -4.84
C ILE A 42 -1.13 12.36 -6.16
N ASP A 43 -0.58 11.85 -7.26
CA ASP A 43 -1.28 11.82 -8.56
C ASP A 43 -2.59 11.04 -8.50
N VAL A 44 -2.61 9.89 -7.81
CA VAL A 44 -3.83 9.09 -7.61
C VAL A 44 -4.89 9.88 -6.85
N VAL A 45 -4.51 10.54 -5.76
CA VAL A 45 -5.40 11.38 -4.94
C VAL A 45 -5.98 12.53 -5.75
N ARG A 46 -5.15 13.21 -6.56
CA ARG A 46 -5.57 14.30 -7.46
C ARG A 46 -6.59 13.83 -8.49
N ARG A 47 -6.34 12.69 -9.14
CA ARG A 47 -7.26 12.10 -10.12
C ARG A 47 -8.58 11.69 -9.50
N ALA A 48 -8.56 11.22 -8.25
CA ALA A 48 -9.75 10.87 -7.49
C ALA A 48 -10.54 12.09 -6.96
N LYS A 49 -10.07 13.32 -7.19
CA LYS A 49 -10.70 14.58 -6.76
C LYS A 49 -10.97 14.65 -5.25
N VAL A 50 -10.12 13.99 -4.45
CA VAL A 50 -10.23 13.99 -2.97
C VAL A 50 -9.84 15.35 -2.38
N LEU A 51 -8.97 16.09 -3.08
CA LEU A 51 -8.52 17.42 -2.67
C LEU A 51 -8.70 18.44 -3.82
N PRO A 52 -8.94 19.73 -3.51
CA PRO A 52 -8.95 20.79 -4.50
C PRO A 52 -7.57 20.90 -5.20
N ALA A 53 -7.57 21.17 -6.51
CA ALA A 53 -6.36 21.14 -7.33
C ALA A 53 -5.25 22.10 -6.86
N ASP A 54 -5.62 23.23 -6.26
CA ASP A 54 -4.70 24.31 -5.90
C ASP A 54 -4.01 24.15 -4.54
N VAL A 55 -4.42 23.14 -3.76
CA VAL A 55 -3.88 22.92 -2.41
C VAL A 55 -2.48 22.30 -2.49
N ARG A 56 -1.53 22.78 -1.67
CA ARG A 56 -0.17 22.20 -1.63
C ARG A 56 -0.16 20.93 -0.78
N ILE A 57 0.36 19.84 -1.36
CA ILE A 57 0.43 18.51 -0.74
C ILE A 57 1.89 18.07 -0.67
N ARG A 58 2.31 17.49 0.46
CA ARG A 58 3.60 16.83 0.64
C ARG A 58 3.40 15.49 1.33
N VAL A 59 4.36 14.59 1.15
CA VAL A 59 4.37 13.31 1.88
C VAL A 59 4.91 13.57 3.27
N ALA A 60 4.10 13.29 4.29
CA ALA A 60 4.52 13.35 5.69
C ALA A 60 5.16 12.02 6.11
N THR A 61 4.46 10.92 5.83
CA THR A 61 4.86 9.57 6.20
C THR A 61 4.57 8.58 5.06
N GLY A 62 5.49 7.65 4.85
CA GLY A 62 5.34 6.58 3.86
C GLY A 62 5.85 6.97 2.47
N PRO A 63 5.49 6.20 1.42
CA PRO A 63 4.58 5.07 1.43
C PRO A 63 5.12 3.87 2.23
N LEU A 64 4.26 3.34 3.10
CA LEU A 64 4.51 2.16 3.91
C LEU A 64 3.82 0.97 3.25
N CYS A 65 4.58 -0.09 3.00
CA CYS A 65 4.13 -1.30 2.32
C CYS A 65 3.78 -2.39 3.33
N ALA A 66 2.68 -3.08 3.09
CA ALA A 66 2.36 -4.37 3.69
C ALA A 66 1.67 -5.21 2.61
N ASP A 67 2.31 -6.31 2.19
CA ASP A 67 1.87 -7.10 1.05
C ASP A 67 1.68 -6.23 -0.21
N ASP A 68 0.53 -6.34 -0.88
CA ASP A 68 0.14 -5.49 -2.02
C ASP A 68 -0.55 -4.19 -1.61
N TRP A 69 -0.61 -3.87 -0.32
CA TRP A 69 -1.24 -2.66 0.21
C TRP A 69 -0.21 -1.61 0.61
N HIS A 70 -0.62 -0.35 0.48
CA HIS A 70 0.21 0.78 0.82
C HIS A 70 -0.58 1.83 1.59
N TYR A 71 0.03 2.30 2.67
CA TYR A 71 -0.45 3.43 3.46
C TYR A 71 0.48 4.63 3.26
N THR A 72 -0.09 5.83 3.06
CA THR A 72 0.68 7.08 2.99
C THR A 72 -0.07 8.16 3.75
N ALA A 73 0.64 8.91 4.59
CA ALA A 73 0.12 10.12 5.20
C ALA A 73 0.66 11.33 4.44
N LEU A 74 -0.24 12.21 4.01
CA LEU A 74 0.04 13.40 3.25
C LEU A 74 -0.27 14.64 4.09
N ASP A 75 0.70 15.52 4.21
CA ASP A 75 0.48 16.85 4.77
C ASP A 75 -0.11 17.75 3.69
N VAL A 76 -1.26 18.33 4.01
CA VAL A 76 -2.03 19.18 3.13
C VAL A 76 -2.04 20.58 3.75
N THR A 77 -1.43 21.56 3.06
CA THR A 77 -1.26 22.90 3.64
C THR A 77 -2.62 23.57 3.84
N GLY A 78 -2.93 23.93 5.09
CA GLY A 78 -4.21 24.55 5.45
C GLY A 78 -5.34 23.55 5.72
N HIS A 79 -5.04 22.25 5.82
CA HIS A 79 -6.01 21.19 6.08
C HIS A 79 -5.45 20.17 7.07
N GLU A 80 -6.32 19.29 7.57
CA GLU A 80 -5.89 18.12 8.33
C GLU A 80 -5.05 17.17 7.47
N GLN A 81 -4.23 16.35 8.14
CA GLN A 81 -3.43 15.33 7.47
C GLN A 81 -4.34 14.36 6.71
N LEU A 82 -4.04 14.17 5.42
CA LEU A 82 -4.78 13.26 4.58
C LEU A 82 -4.11 11.89 4.59
N GLN A 83 -4.83 10.89 5.07
CA GLN A 83 -4.39 9.50 5.01
C GLN A 83 -4.86 8.88 3.69
N VAL A 84 -4.02 8.03 3.10
CA VAL A 84 -4.29 7.42 1.80
C VAL A 84 -3.95 5.94 1.86
N VAL A 85 -4.93 5.11 1.51
CA VAL A 85 -4.77 3.66 1.37
C VAL A 85 -4.90 3.29 -0.11
N THR A 86 -3.87 2.66 -0.64
CA THR A 86 -3.86 2.12 -2.00
C THR A 86 -3.53 0.64 -2.00
N ARG A 87 -3.87 -0.06 -3.08
CA ARG A 87 -3.49 -1.47 -3.26
C ARG A 87 -3.06 -1.79 -4.69
N GLY A 88 -2.39 -2.92 -4.86
CA GLY A 88 -1.96 -3.46 -6.15
C GLY A 88 -0.53 -3.08 -6.53
N GLN A 89 -0.24 -3.02 -7.82
CA GLN A 89 1.15 -2.85 -8.28
C GLN A 89 1.68 -1.42 -8.03
N PRO A 90 2.95 -1.26 -7.61
CA PRO A 90 3.61 0.03 -7.39
C PRO A 90 3.52 1.04 -8.54
N ALA A 91 3.54 0.55 -9.79
CA ALA A 91 3.47 1.39 -10.99
C ALA A 91 2.05 1.94 -11.25
N ALA A 92 1.02 1.23 -10.79
CA ALA A 92 -0.38 1.58 -11.02
C ALA A 92 -1.24 1.26 -9.78
N PRO A 93 -0.95 1.90 -8.63
CA PRO A 93 -1.69 1.65 -7.41
C PRO A 93 -3.13 2.12 -7.60
N ARG A 94 -4.07 1.30 -7.14
CA ARG A 94 -5.49 1.67 -7.09
C ARG A 94 -5.81 2.32 -5.76
N LEU A 95 -6.55 3.42 -5.79
CA LEU A 95 -7.07 4.03 -4.59
C LEU A 95 -8.12 3.10 -3.97
N VAL A 96 -7.96 2.78 -2.68
CA VAL A 96 -8.99 2.11 -1.89
C VAL A 96 -9.78 3.19 -1.15
N THR A 97 -9.08 4.06 -0.44
CA THR A 97 -9.70 5.19 0.26
C THR A 97 -8.67 6.30 0.50
N ALA A 98 -9.14 7.53 0.63
CA ALA A 98 -8.35 8.66 1.09
C ALA A 98 -9.23 9.62 1.88
N GLY A 99 -8.74 10.06 3.03
CA GLY A 99 -9.49 10.89 3.97
C GLY A 99 -8.73 11.09 5.27
N THR A 100 -9.31 11.85 6.18
CA THR A 100 -8.85 11.92 7.58
C THR A 100 -9.27 10.68 8.37
N ASP A 101 -10.32 9.99 7.92
CA ASP A 101 -10.71 8.64 8.32
C ASP A 101 -10.62 7.70 7.11
N VAL A 102 -9.82 6.64 7.24
CA VAL A 102 -9.59 5.65 6.19
C VAL A 102 -9.93 4.24 6.64
N CYS A 103 -10.55 4.07 7.82
CA CYS A 103 -10.99 2.77 8.33
C CYS A 103 -12.32 2.35 7.70
N THR A 104 -12.32 2.13 6.39
CA THR A 104 -13.50 1.64 5.67
C THR A 104 -13.72 0.15 5.89
N VAL A 105 -14.92 -0.33 5.54
CA VAL A 105 -15.24 -1.77 5.61
C VAL A 105 -14.27 -2.60 4.77
N GLU A 106 -13.87 -2.10 3.59
CA GLU A 106 -12.90 -2.80 2.74
C GLU A 106 -11.52 -2.91 3.40
N VAL A 107 -11.03 -1.83 4.03
CA VAL A 107 -9.76 -1.85 4.75
C VAL A 107 -9.81 -2.81 5.93
N ARG A 108 -10.91 -2.85 6.68
CA ARG A 108 -11.08 -3.80 7.79
C ARG A 108 -11.17 -5.26 7.33
N ALA A 109 -11.83 -5.51 6.21
CA ALA A 109 -12.10 -6.86 5.73
C ALA A 109 -10.92 -7.47 4.96
N ALA A 110 -10.24 -6.67 4.13
CA ALA A 110 -9.22 -7.15 3.19
C ALA A 110 -7.82 -6.57 3.45
N GLY A 111 -7.70 -5.54 4.29
CA GLY A 111 -6.42 -4.91 4.59
C GLY A 111 -5.53 -5.81 5.46
N PRO A 112 -4.22 -5.86 5.20
CA PRO A 112 -3.25 -6.53 6.06
C PRO A 112 -3.25 -5.93 7.48
N PRO A 113 -2.86 -6.70 8.51
CA PRO A 113 -2.84 -6.24 9.90
C PRO A 113 -2.12 -4.91 10.11
N ALA A 114 -0.95 -4.72 9.49
CA ALA A 114 -0.20 -3.46 9.53
C ALA A 114 -0.98 -2.25 8.96
N VAL A 115 -1.72 -2.43 7.86
CA VAL A 115 -2.53 -1.36 7.26
C VAL A 115 -3.74 -1.07 8.12
N ARG A 116 -4.39 -2.11 8.66
CA ARG A 116 -5.50 -1.95 9.60
C ARG A 116 -5.07 -1.20 10.85
N ALA A 117 -3.90 -1.51 11.41
CA ALA A 117 -3.37 -0.79 12.56
C ALA A 117 -3.19 0.71 12.26
N LEU A 118 -2.59 1.05 11.12
CA LEU A 118 -2.40 2.45 10.72
C LEU A 118 -3.73 3.17 10.41
N ALA A 119 -4.63 2.50 9.69
CA ALA A 119 -5.86 3.11 9.17
C ALA A 119 -6.99 3.16 10.20
N CYS A 120 -7.06 2.21 11.14
CA CYS A 120 -8.15 2.05 12.09
C CYS A 120 -7.75 2.40 13.53
N ASP A 121 -6.52 2.11 13.94
CA ASP A 121 -6.05 2.42 15.30
C ASP A 121 -5.33 3.78 15.35
N GLY A 122 -4.88 4.28 14.20
CA GLY A 122 -4.30 5.62 14.01
C GLY A 122 -5.33 6.73 13.77
N GLY A 123 -6.55 6.58 14.27
CA GLY A 123 -7.64 7.53 14.11
C GLY A 123 -7.23 8.98 14.41
N PRO A 124 -7.92 9.98 13.81
CA PRO A 124 -7.51 11.37 13.89
C PRO A 124 -7.30 11.73 15.35
N VAL A 125 -6.17 12.36 15.65
CA VAL A 125 -5.94 12.99 16.95
C VAL A 125 -6.93 14.15 17.07
N GLY A 126 -8.19 13.83 17.32
CA GLY A 126 -9.26 14.72 17.72
C GLY A 126 -9.33 14.69 19.24
N VAL A 127 -8.68 15.68 19.86
CA VAL A 127 -9.03 16.32 21.15
C VAL A 127 -9.68 15.45 22.24
N PRO A 128 -9.02 15.25 23.40
CA PRO A 128 -9.74 15.16 24.66
C PRO A 128 -10.27 16.57 24.99
N GLY A 129 -11.50 16.84 24.58
CA GLY A 129 -12.29 17.97 25.05
C GLY A 129 -13.48 17.44 25.86
N ALA A 130 -13.31 17.36 27.19
CA ALA A 130 -14.31 17.58 28.24
C ALA A 130 -13.71 17.15 29.59
#